data_AF-A0A5Z6EHX6-F1
#
_entry.id   AF-A0A5Z6EHX6-F1
#
_cell.length_a   1.000
_cell.length_b   1.000
_cell.length_c   1.000
_cell.angle_alpha   90.00
_cell.angle_beta   90.00
_cell.angle_gamma   90.00
#
_symmetry.space_group_name_H-M   'P 1'
#
loop_
_entity.id
_entity.type
_entity.pdbx_description
1 polymer ?
#
loop_
_entity_poly.entity_id
_entity_poly.type
_entity_poly.pdbx_seq_one_letter_code
_entity_poly.pdbx_strand_id
1 'polypeptide(L)' 'MIEEHKKMLSGSDANSKTSSSSFNELNAGEKAALVHEQVNNAGAEAHQTQARKLRGLYSTR' A
#
# COMPACT_ATOMS: atom_id res chain seq x y z
N MET A 1 -25.04 -7.45 8.61
CA MET A 1 -23.73 -7.51 7.95
C MET A 1 -23.42 -6.20 7.22
N ILE A 2 -23.53 -5.07 7.94
CA ILE A 2 -23.11 -3.74 7.48
C ILE A 2 -22.17 -3.15 8.54
N GLU A 3 -22.46 -3.40 9.82
CA GLU A 3 -21.58 -3.07 10.95
C GLU A 3 -20.19 -3.69 10.83
N GLU A 4 -20.08 -4.98 10.49
CA GLU A 4 -18.77 -5.63 10.27
C GLU A 4 -17.99 -5.00 9.10
N HIS A 5 -18.66 -4.62 8.00
CA HIS A 5 -18.03 -3.93 6.87
C HIS A 5 -17.58 -2.51 7.25
N LYS A 6 -18.38 -1.79 8.05
CA LYS A 6 -18.07 -0.44 8.54
C LYS A 6 -16.91 -0.44 9.54
N LYS A 7 -16.82 -1.47 10.38
CA LYS A 7 -15.75 -1.67 11.37
C LYS A 7 -14.38 -1.91 10.73
N MET A 8 -14.33 -2.53 9.55
CA MET A 8 -13.07 -2.72 8.81
C MET A 8 -12.56 -1.44 8.14
N LEU A 9 -13.46 -0.51 7.76
CA LEU A 9 -13.09 0.79 7.22
C LEU A 9 -12.57 1.75 8.30
N SER A 10 -13.14 1.71 9.52
CA SER A 10 -12.68 2.58 10.62
C SER A 10 -11.33 2.17 11.23
N GLY A 11 -10.83 0.98 10.93
CA GLY A 11 -9.49 0.52 11.34
C GLY A 11 -8.41 0.75 10.29
N SER A 12 -8.77 1.30 9.13
CA SER A 12 -7.83 1.64 8.07
C SER A 12 -7.20 3.02 8.35
N ASP A 13 -6.57 3.14 9.52
CA ASP A 13 -5.40 4.01 9.65
C ASP A 13 -4.29 3.36 8.81
N ALA A 14 -4.46 3.41 7.48
CA ALA A 14 -3.43 3.07 6.52
C ALA A 14 -2.36 4.14 6.64
N ASN A 15 -1.56 4.00 7.71
CA ASN A 15 -0.22 4.48 7.92
C ASN A 15 0.21 5.60 6.95
N SER A 16 -0.42 6.77 7.06
CA SER A 16 0.07 7.98 6.37
C SER A 16 1.18 8.59 7.22
N LYS A 17 2.22 7.80 7.52
CA LYS A 17 3.54 8.29 7.92
C LYS A 17 4.57 7.89 6.86
N THR A 18 4.18 7.95 5.60
CA THR A 18 5.16 8.05 4.52
C THR A 18 5.54 9.51 4.43
N SER A 19 6.71 9.87 4.95
CA SER A 19 7.36 11.14 4.63
C SER A 19 7.24 11.34 3.12
N SER A 20 6.42 12.32 2.72
CA SER A 20 5.87 12.41 1.36
C SER A 20 6.94 12.89 0.39
N SER A 21 7.84 12.00 -0.03
CA SER A 21 8.42 12.16 -1.37
C SER A 21 7.27 12.16 -2.35
N SER A 22 7.23 13.18 -3.20
CA SER A 22 6.22 13.30 -4.25
C SER A 22 6.23 12.01 -5.08
N PHE A 23 5.07 11.57 -5.59
CA PHE A 23 5.00 10.33 -6.39
C PHE A 23 6.07 10.31 -7.49
N ASN A 24 6.41 11.47 -8.06
CA ASN A 24 7.44 11.64 -9.09
C ASN A 24 8.86 11.30 -8.62
N GLU A 25 9.16 11.51 -7.34
CA GLU A 25 10.49 11.32 -6.73
C GLU A 25 10.75 9.86 -6.30
N LEU A 26 9.71 9.02 -6.31
CA LEU A 26 9.82 7.61 -5.94
C LEU A 26 10.52 6.79 -7.02
N ASN A 27 11.21 5.73 -6.61
CA ASN A 27 11.71 4.76 -7.58
C ASN A 27 10.56 3.89 -8.15
N ALA A 28 10.84 3.14 -9.22
CA ALA A 28 9.83 2.32 -9.90
C ALA A 28 9.14 1.30 -8.99
N GLY A 29 9.89 0.67 -8.07
CA GLY A 29 9.33 -0.30 -7.13
C GLY A 29 8.47 0.34 -6.05
N GLU A 30 8.85 1.53 -5.57
CA GLU A 30 8.04 2.31 -4.63
C GLU A 30 6.73 2.78 -5.26
N LYS A 31 6.77 3.28 -6.50
CA LYS A 31 5.55 3.65 -7.25
C LYS A 31 4.62 2.45 -7.40
N ALA A 32 5.16 1.31 -7.82
CA ALA A 32 4.37 0.10 -8.03
C ALA A 32 3.79 -0.45 -6.70
N ALA A 33 4.56 -0.40 -5.62
CA ALA A 33 4.09 -0.80 -4.30
C ALA A 33 2.95 0.10 -3.78
N LEU A 34 3.08 1.43 -3.97
CA LEU A 34 2.02 2.36 -3.60
C LEU A 34 0.70 2.11 -4.33
N VAL A 35 0.75 1.76 -5.62
CA VAL A 35 -0.48 1.43 -6.37
C VAL A 35 -1.19 0.23 -5.73
N HIS A 36 -0.46 -0.82 -5.33
CA HIS A 36 -1.06 -1.97 -4.64
C HIS A 36 -1.60 -1.63 -3.25
N GLU A 37 -1.02 -0.66 -2.56
CA GLU A 37 -1.47 -0.21 -1.22
C GLU A 37 -2.67 0.75 -1.29
N GLN A 38 -3.02 1.29 -2.46
CA GLN A 38 -4.04 2.33 -2.63
C GLN A 38 -5.30 1.88 -3.38
N VAL A 39 -5.33 0.66 -3.93
CA VAL A 39 -6.52 0.10 -4.58
C VAL A 39 -7.61 -0.29 -3.57
N ASN A 40 -8.86 -0.36 -4.05
CA ASN A 40 -9.93 -0.95 -3.24
C ASN A 40 -9.54 -2.39 -2.86
N ASN A 41 -9.68 -2.75 -1.58
CA ASN A 41 -9.20 -3.99 -1.00
C ASN A 41 -7.67 -4.14 -0.91
N ALA A 42 -6.91 -3.03 -0.84
CA ALA A 42 -5.46 -3.06 -0.64
C ALA A 42 -4.99 -3.86 0.59
N GLY A 43 -5.85 -4.03 1.60
CA GLY A 43 -5.59 -4.88 2.76
C GLY A 43 -5.55 -6.38 2.45
N ALA A 44 -6.02 -6.81 1.28
CA ALA A 44 -5.96 -8.20 0.86
C ALA A 44 -4.50 -8.68 0.76
N GLU A 45 -4.27 -9.92 1.19
CA GLU A 45 -2.94 -10.53 1.27
C GLU A 45 -2.17 -10.48 -0.06
N ALA A 46 -2.87 -10.65 -1.19
CA ALA A 46 -2.28 -10.60 -2.52
C ALA A 46 -1.64 -9.23 -2.81
N HIS A 47 -2.34 -8.13 -2.51
CA HIS A 47 -1.84 -6.78 -2.72
C HIS A 47 -0.69 -6.45 -1.78
N GLN A 48 -0.83 -6.82 -0.50
CA GLN A 48 0.23 -6.65 0.51
C GLN A 48 1.50 -7.41 0.13
N THR A 49 1.37 -8.64 -0.37
CA THR A 49 2.52 -9.45 -0.80
C THR A 49 3.18 -8.88 -2.04
N GLN A 50 2.40 -8.37 -3.01
CA GLN A 50 2.94 -7.73 -4.21
C GLN A 50 3.68 -6.43 -3.87
N ALA A 51 3.12 -5.58 -3.01
CA ALA A 51 3.77 -4.36 -2.54
C ALA A 51 5.14 -4.65 -1.88
N ARG A 52 5.21 -5.65 -0.98
CA ARG A 52 6.47 -6.06 -0.35
C ARG A 52 7.50 -6.58 -1.36
N LYS A 53 7.07 -7.42 -2.31
CA LYS A 53 7.96 -7.94 -3.37
C LYS A 53 8.51 -6.82 -4.24
N LEU A 54 7.68 -5.87 -4.63
CA LEU A 54 8.08 -4.72 -5.46
C LEU A 54 9.07 -3.82 -4.71
N ARG A 55 8.84 -3.55 -3.42
CA ARG A 55 9.84 -2.85 -2.60
C ARG A 55 11.16 -3.62 -2.56
N GLY A 56 11.13 -4.94 -2.33
CA GLY A 56 12.34 -5.77 -2.25
C GLY A 56 13.14 -5.87 -3.56
N LEU A 57 12.45 -6.07 -4.70
CA LEU A 57 13.08 -6.19 -6.02
C LEU A 57 13.82 -4.91 -6.45
N TYR A 58 13.31 -3.76 -6.03
CA TYR A 58 13.87 -2.45 -6.37
C TYR A 58 14.66 -1.81 -5.22
N SER A 59 14.79 -2.50 -4.08
CA SER A 59 15.62 -2.04 -2.95
C SER A 59 17.11 -2.27 -3.18
N THR A 60 17.52 -2.75 -4.37
CA THR A 60 18.92 -3.04 -4.72
C THR A 60 19.35 -2.27 -5.98
N ARG A 61 19.79 -1.01 -5.78
CA ARG A 61 21.03 -0.46 -6.37
C ARG A 61 21.42 0.85 -5.68
#